data_AF-A0A151B5Q1-F1
#
_entry.id   AF-A0A151B5Q1-F1
#
_cell.length_a   1.000
_cell.length_b   1.000
_cell.length_c   1.000
_cell.angle_alpha   90.00
_cell.angle_beta   90.00
_cell.angle_gamma   90.00
#
_symmetry.space_group_name_H-M   'P 1'
#
loop_
_entity.id
_entity.type
_entity.pdbx_description
1 polymer ?
#
loop_
_entity_poly.entity_id
_entity_poly.type
_entity_poly.pdbx_seq_one_letter_code
_entity_poly.pdbx_strand_id
1 'polypeptide(L)'
;MFYRIRNRILYRIGKLLKLDWENGEINYQWPSKYLPIVNIRTSGQITSNGINYNVFRKCNKVAVGLIAIGDIAIGAISIGGLSLGIISIGAIAFGLFALGAIGLGWIASIGAIALGKLFSVGAIAFSFKLAIGAVAFAKIAIGCVGIGLTAFGVVAIGNKVLGLVAIGNHGWGLIPLTVDVFRIIKNLFLG
;
A
#
# COMPACT_ATOMS: atom_id res chain seq x y z
N MET A 1 -19.48 24.89 39.05
CA MET A 1 -18.25 25.65 39.41
C MET A 1 -16.97 24.84 39.18
N PHE A 2 -16.91 23.58 39.63
CA PHE A 2 -15.76 22.66 39.44
C PHE A 2 -15.34 22.43 37.97
N TYR A 3 -16.29 22.34 37.05
CA TYR A 3 -16.02 22.16 35.62
C TYR A 3 -15.18 23.31 35.01
N ARG A 4 -15.41 24.54 35.49
CA ARG A 4 -14.75 25.77 35.02
C ARG A 4 -13.32 25.92 35.57
N ILE A 5 -13.00 25.20 36.65
CA ILE A 5 -11.67 25.18 37.26
C ILE A 5 -10.82 24.08 36.61
N ARG A 6 -11.40 22.88 36.42
CA ARG A 6 -10.74 21.77 35.71
C ARG A 6 -10.26 22.17 34.32
N ASN A 7 -11.11 22.85 33.54
CA ASN A 7 -10.73 23.29 32.19
C ASN A 7 -9.63 24.36 32.19
N ARG A 8 -9.56 25.22 33.20
CA ARG A 8 -8.47 26.22 33.33
C ARG A 8 -7.13 25.58 33.67
N ILE A 9 -7.14 24.51 34.46
CA ILE A 9 -5.92 23.76 34.82
C ILE A 9 -5.42 22.97 33.61
N LEU A 10 -6.30 22.26 32.92
CA LEU A 10 -5.96 21.52 31.70
C LEU A 10 -5.43 22.45 30.59
N TYR A 11 -6.02 23.63 30.42
CA TYR A 11 -5.54 24.64 29.48
C TYR A 11 -4.14 25.16 29.82
N ARG A 12 -3.83 25.40 31.11
CA ARG A 12 -2.49 25.82 31.55
C ARG A 12 -1.45 24.72 31.37
N ILE A 13 -1.80 23.47 31.61
CA ILE A 13 -0.91 22.31 31.41
C ILE A 13 -0.63 22.09 29.91
N GLY A 14 -1.66 22.19 29.05
CA GLY A 14 -1.49 22.12 27.59
C GLY A 14 -0.55 23.21 27.05
N LYS A 15 -0.68 24.43 27.56
CA LYS A 15 0.19 25.57 27.20
C LYS A 15 1.65 25.38 27.62
N LEU A 16 1.91 24.72 28.75
CA LEU A 16 3.28 24.40 29.22
C LEU A 16 3.94 23.31 28.38
N LEU A 17 3.15 22.39 27.81
CA LEU A 17 3.62 21.29 26.97
C LEU A 17 3.68 21.65 25.46
N LYS A 18 3.44 22.91 25.08
CA LYS A 18 3.25 23.34 23.68
C LYS A 18 2.23 22.48 22.92
N LEU A 19 1.21 22.01 23.62
CA LEU A 19 0.04 21.37 23.03
C LEU A 19 -0.99 22.47 22.77
N ASP A 20 -0.84 23.18 21.65
CA ASP A 20 -1.84 24.14 21.21
C ASP A 20 -3.07 23.36 20.70
N TRP A 21 -4.01 23.11 21.63
CA TRP A 21 -5.33 22.58 21.31
C TRP A 21 -6.19 23.71 20.76
N GLU A 22 -5.95 24.07 19.50
CA GLU A 22 -6.84 24.92 18.72
C GLU A 22 -7.66 24.02 17.77
N ASN A 23 -8.98 24.02 17.93
CA ASN A 23 -9.92 23.33 17.04
C ASN A 23 -9.75 21.80 16.91
N GLY A 24 -9.23 21.11 17.93
CA GLY A 24 -9.09 19.65 17.93
C GLY A 24 -8.05 19.12 16.94
N GLU A 25 -7.08 19.95 16.57
CA GLU A 25 -5.89 19.56 15.84
C GLU A 25 -4.74 19.47 16.84
N ILE A 26 -4.12 18.30 16.98
CA ILE A 26 -2.90 18.19 17.77
C ILE A 26 -1.74 18.63 16.88
N ASN A 27 -1.49 19.93 16.86
CA ASN A 27 -0.33 20.50 16.18
C ASN A 27 0.91 20.26 17.07
N TYR A 28 1.55 19.10 16.96
CA TYR A 28 2.85 18.88 17.61
C TYR A 28 3.95 19.66 16.86
N GLN A 29 4.39 20.79 17.42
CA GLN A 29 5.41 21.66 16.82
C GLN A 29 6.82 21.42 17.37
N TRP A 30 7.56 20.50 16.75
CA TRP A 30 9.02 20.39 16.83
C TRP A 30 9.56 19.60 15.60
N PRO A 31 10.66 19.98 14.91
CA PRO A 31 11.63 21.06 15.17
C PRO A 31 11.37 22.35 14.36
N SER A 32 10.46 22.38 13.39
CA SER A 32 10.09 23.61 12.65
C SER A 32 8.65 23.59 12.15
N LYS A 33 8.09 24.78 11.86
CA LYS A 33 6.72 24.99 11.35
C LYS A 33 6.46 24.28 10.00
N TYR A 34 7.52 23.94 9.27
CA TYR A 34 7.47 23.29 7.96
C TYR A 34 7.76 21.78 8.00
N LEU A 35 8.40 21.29 9.07
CA LEU A 35 8.78 19.87 9.25
C LEU A 35 8.45 19.38 10.66
N PRO A 36 7.17 19.28 11.05
CA PRO A 36 6.80 18.67 12.33
C PRO A 36 7.16 17.17 12.33
N ILE A 37 7.59 16.63 13.48
CA ILE A 37 7.81 15.18 13.64
C ILE A 37 6.49 14.43 13.47
N VAL A 38 5.39 14.94 14.03
CA VAL A 38 4.07 14.34 13.90
C VAL A 38 3.07 15.39 13.46
N ASN A 39 2.34 15.14 12.36
CA ASN A 39 1.30 16.02 11.85
C ASN A 39 0.02 15.22 11.60
N ILE A 40 -1.07 15.59 12.28
CA ILE A 40 -2.36 14.92 12.17
C ILE A 40 -3.40 15.90 11.64
N ARG A 41 -3.92 15.66 10.44
CA ARG A 41 -4.98 16.44 9.79
C ARG A 41 -6.01 15.52 9.15
N THR A 42 -7.03 15.16 9.90
CA THR A 42 -8.10 14.26 9.42
C THR A 42 -9.41 15.03 9.28
N SER A 43 -10.18 14.75 8.23
CA SER A 43 -11.58 15.18 8.17
C SER A 43 -12.42 14.14 8.92
N GLY A 44 -12.97 14.54 10.06
CA GLY A 44 -13.75 13.67 10.93
C GLY A 44 -15.12 14.26 11.23
N GLN A 45 -16.14 13.40 11.35
CA GLN A 45 -17.41 13.77 11.96
C GLN A 45 -17.17 14.01 13.45
N ILE A 46 -17.60 15.16 13.95
CA ILE A 46 -17.65 15.40 15.39
C ILE A 46 -19.09 15.18 15.80
N THR A 47 -19.32 14.33 16.80
CA THR A 47 -20.64 14.17 17.42
C THR A 47 -20.69 15.05 18.67
N SER A 48 -21.63 15.99 18.70
CA SER A 48 -21.93 16.79 19.91
C SER A 48 -23.43 16.73 20.16
N ASN A 49 -23.83 16.51 21.41
CA ASN A 49 -25.24 16.35 21.81
C ASN A 49 -26.06 15.33 20.99
N GLY A 50 -25.44 14.21 20.58
CA GLY A 50 -26.13 13.15 19.82
C GLY A 50 -26.45 13.49 18.36
N ILE A 51 -26.02 14.66 17.88
CA ILE A 51 -26.16 15.08 16.49
C ILE A 51 -24.78 14.93 15.82
N ASN A 52 -24.76 14.25 14.67
CA ASN A 52 -23.56 14.10 13.87
C ASN A 52 -23.40 15.31 12.97
N TYR A 53 -22.35 16.09 13.21
CA TYR A 53 -21.99 17.18 12.31
C TYR A 53 -20.95 16.66 11.33
N ASN A 54 -21.27 16.70 10.04
CA ASN A 54 -20.25 16.60 9.00
C ASN A 54 -19.40 17.86 9.09
N VAL A 55 -18.29 17.79 9.82
CA VAL A 55 -17.31 18.86 9.80
C VAL A 55 -16.52 18.70 8.50
N PHE A 56 -17.08 19.23 7.42
CA PHE A 56 -16.33 19.55 6.22
C PHE A 56 -15.35 20.68 6.59
N ARG A 57 -14.29 20.33 7.31
CA ARG A 57 -13.21 21.27 7.61
C ARG A 57 -12.67 21.74 6.27
N LYS A 58 -12.81 23.03 5.99
CA LYS A 58 -12.12 23.77 4.91
C LYS A 58 -10.59 23.81 5.15
N CYS A 59 -10.06 23.01 6.07
CA CYS A 59 -8.68 23.04 6.51
C CYS A 59 -7.87 22.08 5.66
N ASN A 60 -6.67 22.51 5.27
CA ASN A 60 -5.74 21.79 4.41
C ASN A 60 -5.75 20.27 4.67
N LYS A 61 -6.27 19.50 3.71
CA LYS A 61 -6.32 18.02 3.73
C LYS A 61 -4.95 17.35 3.75
N VAL A 62 -3.89 18.16 3.70
CA VAL A 62 -2.49 17.75 3.56
C VAL A 62 -1.79 17.83 4.90
N ALA A 63 -1.47 16.69 5.51
CA ALA A 63 -0.54 16.55 6.62
C ALA A 63 0.88 16.39 6.07
N VAL A 64 1.84 17.19 6.55
CA VAL A 64 3.26 17.11 6.17
C VAL A 64 4.11 16.97 7.42
N GLY A 65 4.98 15.96 7.50
CA GLY A 65 5.86 15.75 8.66
C GLY A 65 6.73 14.50 8.55
N LEU A 66 7.47 14.13 9.59
CA LEU A 66 8.15 12.82 9.62
C LEU A 66 7.12 11.68 9.68
N ILE A 67 6.11 11.85 10.54
CA ILE A 67 4.93 11.00 10.69
C ILE A 67 3.72 11.86 10.33
N ALA A 68 3.05 11.56 9.23
CA ALA A 68 1.89 12.29 8.73
C ALA A 68 0.65 11.40 8.76
N ILE A 69 -0.44 11.89 9.36
CA ILE A 69 -1.73 11.20 9.41
C ILE A 69 -2.82 12.14 8.88
N GLY A 70 -3.51 11.77 7.81
CA GLY A 70 -4.56 12.62 7.25
C GLY A 70 -5.12 12.13 5.93
N ASP A 71 -6.07 12.87 5.35
CA ASP A 71 -6.66 12.46 4.05
C ASP A 71 -5.60 12.44 2.94
N ILE A 72 -4.67 13.40 2.97
CA ILE A 72 -3.45 13.45 2.19
C ILE A 72 -2.27 13.55 3.17
N ALA A 73 -1.38 12.57 3.19
CA ALA A 73 -0.24 12.50 4.11
C ALA A 73 1.09 12.46 3.34
N ILE A 74 2.02 13.36 3.67
CA ILE A 74 3.35 13.47 3.06
C ILE A 74 4.40 13.43 4.16
N GLY A 75 5.26 12.42 4.15
CA GLY A 75 6.22 12.23 5.23
C GLY A 75 7.12 11.01 5.08
N ALA A 76 7.95 10.71 6.08
CA ALA A 76 8.69 9.45 6.06
C ALA A 76 7.74 8.26 6.32
N ILE A 77 6.82 8.44 7.26
CA ILE A 77 5.73 7.52 7.58
C ILE A 77 4.42 8.26 7.33
N SER A 78 3.62 7.80 6.37
CA SER A 78 2.40 8.48 5.93
C SER A 78 1.20 7.53 6.03
N ILE A 79 0.15 7.95 6.73
CA ILE A 79 -1.08 7.18 6.93
C ILE A 79 -2.27 8.03 6.47
N GLY A 80 -3.04 7.56 5.51
CA GLY A 80 -4.07 8.41 4.92
C GLY A 80 -4.88 7.83 3.77
N GLY A 81 -5.74 8.65 3.16
CA GLY A 81 -6.38 8.29 1.91
C GLY A 81 -5.36 8.23 0.77
N LEU A 82 -4.59 9.31 0.62
CA LEU A 82 -3.44 9.44 -0.26
C LEU A 82 -2.17 9.60 0.59
N SER A 83 -1.24 8.67 0.48
CA SER A 83 -0.01 8.64 1.31
C SER A 83 1.24 8.66 0.43
N LEU A 84 2.12 9.64 0.66
CA LEU A 84 3.42 9.80 0.00
C LEU A 84 4.53 9.72 1.05
N GLY A 85 5.49 8.80 0.89
CA GLY A 85 6.55 8.64 1.88
C GLY A 85 7.52 7.50 1.68
N ILE A 86 8.35 7.21 2.69
CA ILE A 86 9.19 6.00 2.68
C ILE A 86 8.31 4.79 2.98
N ILE A 87 7.51 4.89 4.03
CA ILE A 87 6.49 3.93 4.41
C ILE A 87 5.14 4.61 4.28
N SER A 88 4.32 4.13 3.35
CA SER A 88 3.03 4.72 3.02
C SER A 88 1.91 3.71 3.22
N ILE A 89 0.91 4.07 4.02
CA ILE A 89 -0.28 3.28 4.29
C ILE A 89 -1.51 4.08 3.86
N GLY A 90 -2.32 3.57 2.96
CA GLY A 90 -3.53 4.29 2.54
C GLY A 90 -4.37 3.63 1.47
N ALA A 91 -5.40 4.32 0.96
CA ALA A 91 -6.12 3.82 -0.21
C ALA A 91 -5.22 3.87 -1.45
N ILE A 92 -4.50 4.97 -1.62
CA ILE A 92 -3.47 5.16 -2.65
C ILE A 92 -2.16 5.47 -1.92
N ALA A 93 -1.18 4.58 -2.04
CA ALA A 93 0.10 4.69 -1.34
C ALA A 93 1.27 4.73 -2.34
N PHE A 94 2.11 5.76 -2.25
CA PHE A 94 3.37 5.84 -2.98
C PHE A 94 4.53 5.88 -1.99
N GLY A 95 5.53 5.04 -2.20
CA GLY A 95 6.73 5.10 -1.38
C GLY A 95 7.79 4.07 -1.67
N LEU A 96 8.72 3.90 -0.73
CA LEU A 96 9.68 2.80 -0.77
C LEU A 96 8.97 1.48 -0.44
N PHE A 97 8.12 1.52 0.59
CA PHE A 97 7.17 0.51 1.01
C PHE A 97 5.76 1.09 0.96
N ALA A 98 4.89 0.53 0.12
CA ALA A 98 3.53 1.01 -0.08
C ALA A 98 2.51 -0.07 0.28
N LEU A 99 1.63 0.23 1.22
CA LEU A 99 0.51 -0.60 1.65
C LEU A 99 -0.79 0.12 1.33
N GLY A 100 -1.57 -0.39 0.39
CA GLY A 100 -2.84 0.25 0.06
C GLY A 100 -3.65 -0.43 -1.01
N ALA A 101 -4.87 0.01 -1.27
CA ALA A 101 -5.67 -0.57 -2.36
C ALA A 101 -4.92 -0.44 -3.70
N ILE A 102 -4.30 0.72 -3.95
CA ILE A 102 -3.35 0.96 -5.03
C ILE A 102 -2.00 1.30 -4.39
N GLY A 103 -1.03 0.42 -4.53
CA GLY A 103 0.31 0.57 -3.96
C GLY A 103 1.37 0.74 -5.05
N LEU A 104 2.17 1.80 -4.94
CA LEU A 104 3.34 2.08 -5.78
C LEU A 104 4.56 2.13 -4.88
N GLY A 105 5.18 0.96 -4.71
CA GLY A 105 6.34 0.74 -3.86
C GLY A 105 7.60 0.57 -4.68
N TRP A 106 8.67 1.32 -4.39
CA TRP A 106 9.93 1.09 -5.09
C TRP A 106 10.55 -0.26 -4.72
N ILE A 107 10.58 -0.63 -3.42
CA ILE A 107 11.10 -1.92 -2.97
C ILE A 107 9.98 -2.95 -2.94
N ALA A 108 8.94 -2.67 -2.16
CA ALA A 108 7.82 -3.57 -1.96
C ALA A 108 6.48 -2.84 -1.97
N SER A 109 5.48 -3.50 -2.55
CA SER A 109 4.10 -3.02 -2.56
C SER A 109 3.12 -4.12 -2.20
N ILE A 110 2.12 -3.80 -1.38
CA ILE A 110 1.00 -4.67 -1.06
C ILE A 110 -0.30 -3.93 -1.33
N GLY A 111 -1.21 -4.55 -2.08
CA GLY A 111 -2.48 -3.93 -2.41
C GLY A 111 -3.44 -4.75 -3.24
N ALA A 112 -4.58 -4.18 -3.65
CA ALA A 112 -5.39 -4.81 -4.69
C ALA A 112 -4.65 -4.72 -6.04
N ILE A 113 -4.07 -3.54 -6.32
CA ILE A 113 -3.17 -3.29 -7.44
C ILE A 113 -1.82 -2.91 -6.83
N ALA A 114 -0.83 -3.78 -7.00
CA ALA A 114 0.50 -3.62 -6.41
C ALA A 114 1.58 -3.53 -7.48
N LEU A 115 2.30 -2.42 -7.48
CA LEU A 115 3.40 -2.13 -8.38
C LEU A 115 4.68 -1.97 -7.55
N GLY A 116 5.56 -2.96 -7.66
CA GLY A 116 6.80 -3.10 -6.90
C GLY A 116 8.01 -3.29 -7.82
N LYS A 117 9.23 -2.85 -7.46
CA LYS A 117 10.43 -3.28 -8.22
C LYS A 117 10.85 -4.69 -7.82
N LEU A 118 10.99 -4.95 -6.52
CA LEU A 118 11.50 -6.24 -6.03
C LEU A 118 10.37 -7.18 -5.63
N PHE A 119 9.36 -6.69 -4.92
CA PHE A 119 8.29 -7.51 -4.38
C PHE A 119 6.92 -6.84 -4.56
N SER A 120 5.93 -7.58 -5.05
CA SER A 120 4.53 -7.14 -5.07
C SER A 120 3.60 -8.25 -4.62
N VAL A 121 2.61 -7.88 -3.82
CA VAL A 121 1.52 -8.78 -3.42
C VAL A 121 0.20 -8.09 -3.67
N GLY A 122 -0.67 -8.71 -4.46
CA GLY A 122 -2.00 -8.15 -4.66
C GLY A 122 -2.92 -8.96 -5.53
N ALA A 123 -4.13 -8.47 -5.80
CA ALA A 123 -4.97 -9.13 -6.81
C ALA A 123 -4.30 -9.04 -8.20
N ILE A 124 -3.77 -7.86 -8.52
CA ILE A 124 -2.94 -7.61 -9.70
C ILE A 124 -1.57 -7.14 -9.22
N ALA A 125 -0.54 -7.93 -9.51
CA ALA A 125 0.80 -7.73 -8.99
C ALA A 125 1.82 -7.64 -10.13
N PHE A 126 2.57 -6.53 -10.16
CA PHE A 126 3.64 -6.28 -11.12
C PHE A 126 4.96 -6.09 -10.37
N SER A 127 5.97 -6.88 -10.71
CA SER A 127 7.32 -6.74 -10.18
C SER A 127 8.41 -7.24 -11.10
N PHE A 128 9.64 -6.80 -10.87
CA PHE A 128 10.77 -7.33 -11.63
C PHE A 128 11.20 -8.71 -11.12
N LYS A 129 11.25 -8.90 -9.79
CA LYS A 129 11.80 -10.12 -9.17
C LYS A 129 10.72 -11.11 -8.74
N LEU A 130 9.81 -10.72 -7.86
CA LEU A 130 8.76 -11.60 -7.32
C LEU A 130 7.40 -10.90 -7.28
N ALA A 131 6.37 -11.52 -7.84
CA ALA A 131 4.98 -11.07 -7.78
C ALA A 131 4.08 -12.21 -7.32
N ILE A 132 3.19 -11.92 -6.37
CA ILE A 132 2.20 -12.86 -5.85
C ILE A 132 0.82 -12.24 -6.02
N GLY A 133 -0.08 -12.91 -6.72
CA GLY A 133 -1.43 -12.37 -6.90
C GLY A 133 -2.40 -13.24 -7.67
N ALA A 134 -3.62 -12.75 -7.91
CA ALA A 134 -4.51 -13.45 -8.85
C ALA A 134 -3.93 -13.38 -10.27
N VAL A 135 -3.42 -12.21 -10.65
CA VAL A 135 -2.65 -11.97 -11.87
C VAL A 135 -1.27 -11.44 -11.46
N ALA A 136 -0.22 -12.17 -11.82
CA ALA A 136 1.15 -11.85 -11.42
C ALA A 136 2.08 -11.75 -12.64
N PHE A 137 2.81 -10.64 -12.73
CA PHE A 137 3.85 -10.38 -13.72
C PHE A 137 5.18 -10.16 -13.04
N ALA A 138 6.10 -11.13 -13.13
CA ALA A 138 7.46 -11.00 -12.60
C ALA A 138 8.39 -12.10 -13.08
N LYS A 139 9.71 -11.96 -12.84
CA LYS A 139 10.65 -13.07 -13.08
C LYS A 139 10.21 -14.35 -12.36
N ILE A 140 9.73 -14.23 -11.12
CA ILE A 140 9.05 -15.29 -10.39
C ILE A 140 7.60 -14.83 -10.16
N ALA A 141 6.66 -15.41 -10.88
CA ALA A 141 5.24 -15.06 -10.80
C ALA A 141 4.45 -16.21 -10.16
N ILE A 142 3.68 -15.91 -9.12
CA ILE A 142 2.84 -16.88 -8.42
C ILE A 142 1.40 -16.34 -8.43
N GLY A 143 0.48 -17.06 -9.07
CA GLY A 143 -0.91 -16.61 -9.11
C GLY A 143 -1.88 -17.53 -9.81
N CYS A 144 -3.13 -17.11 -9.98
CA CYS A 144 -4.05 -17.84 -10.88
C CYS A 144 -3.54 -17.72 -12.33
N VAL A 145 -3.12 -16.52 -12.71
CA VAL A 145 -2.42 -16.24 -13.95
C VAL A 145 -1.02 -15.74 -13.62
N GLY A 146 0.01 -16.52 -13.97
CA GLY A 146 1.41 -16.18 -13.74
C GLY A 146 2.16 -15.99 -15.05
N ILE A 147 2.78 -14.83 -15.25
CA ILE A 147 3.57 -14.52 -16.45
C ILE A 147 4.99 -14.14 -16.00
N GLY A 148 5.99 -14.92 -16.42
CA GLY A 148 7.34 -14.76 -15.88
C GLY A 148 8.41 -15.67 -16.47
N LEU A 149 9.64 -15.53 -15.99
CA LEU A 149 10.68 -16.52 -16.31
C LEU A 149 10.34 -17.87 -15.65
N THR A 150 9.94 -17.80 -14.39
CA THR A 150 9.40 -18.91 -13.61
C THR A 150 7.98 -18.55 -13.20
N ALA A 151 6.99 -19.26 -13.71
CA ALA A 151 5.59 -18.98 -13.48
C ALA A 151 4.88 -20.17 -12.84
N PHE A 152 4.10 -19.89 -11.79
CA PHE A 152 3.27 -20.86 -11.08
C PHE A 152 1.82 -20.39 -11.10
N GLY A 153 0.89 -21.24 -11.54
CA GLY A 153 -0.53 -20.88 -11.50
C GLY A 153 -1.49 -21.85 -12.17
N VAL A 154 -2.75 -21.44 -12.30
CA VAL A 154 -3.71 -22.20 -13.13
C VAL A 154 -3.32 -22.05 -14.59
N VAL A 155 -3.10 -20.81 -15.02
CA VAL A 155 -2.52 -20.47 -16.31
C VAL A 155 -1.14 -19.86 -16.06
N ALA A 156 -0.10 -20.54 -16.52
CA ALA A 156 1.26 -20.08 -16.34
C ALA A 156 1.95 -19.95 -17.69
N ILE A 157 2.65 -18.83 -17.91
CA ILE A 157 3.34 -18.51 -19.16
C ILE A 157 4.78 -18.12 -18.83
N GLY A 158 5.76 -18.80 -19.43
CA GLY A 158 7.15 -18.52 -19.12
C GLY A 158 8.19 -19.47 -19.70
N ASN A 159 9.42 -19.39 -19.19
CA ASN A 159 10.47 -20.33 -19.56
C ASN A 159 10.37 -21.62 -18.74
N LYS A 160 10.16 -21.49 -17.42
CA LYS A 160 9.90 -22.57 -16.46
C LYS A 160 8.50 -22.41 -15.91
N VAL A 161 7.63 -23.37 -16.20
CA VAL A 161 6.19 -23.18 -16.03
C VAL A 161 5.59 -24.34 -15.27
N LEU A 162 4.78 -24.04 -14.26
CA LEU A 162 4.04 -25.02 -13.49
C LEU A 162 2.59 -24.57 -13.36
N GLY A 163 1.67 -25.36 -13.92
CA GLY A 163 0.27 -25.01 -13.84
C GLY A 163 -0.67 -25.99 -14.48
N LEU A 164 -1.98 -25.73 -14.40
CA LEU A 164 -2.98 -26.54 -15.11
C LEU A 164 -2.75 -26.43 -16.62
N VAL A 165 -2.64 -25.19 -17.11
CA VAL A 165 -2.27 -24.83 -18.46
C VAL A 165 -0.87 -24.20 -18.39
N ALA A 166 0.12 -24.91 -18.93
CA ALA A 166 1.52 -24.49 -18.91
C ALA A 166 1.97 -24.15 -20.34
N ILE A 167 2.31 -22.89 -20.59
CA ILE A 167 2.75 -22.39 -21.90
C ILE A 167 4.21 -21.92 -21.79
N GLY A 168 5.14 -22.61 -22.44
CA GLY A 168 6.55 -22.25 -22.29
C GLY A 168 7.56 -23.18 -22.94
N ASN A 169 8.84 -23.00 -22.60
CA ASN A 169 9.89 -23.91 -23.06
C ASN A 169 9.90 -25.20 -22.25
N HIS A 170 9.98 -25.04 -20.92
CA HIS A 170 10.05 -26.11 -19.95
C HIS A 170 8.91 -25.98 -18.95
N GLY A 171 8.17 -27.05 -18.72
CA GLY A 171 7.09 -26.98 -17.76
C GLY A 171 6.20 -28.20 -17.74
N TRP A 172 5.49 -28.33 -16.63
CA TRP A 172 4.59 -29.43 -16.35
C TRP A 172 3.20 -28.88 -16.08
N GLY A 173 2.20 -29.58 -16.61
CA GLY A 173 0.81 -29.24 -16.42
C GLY A 173 -0.12 -30.31 -16.96
N LEU A 174 -1.41 -30.18 -16.64
CA LEU A 174 -2.45 -31.05 -17.19
C LEU A 174 -2.55 -30.88 -18.72
N ILE A 175 -2.42 -29.63 -19.17
CA ILE A 175 -2.36 -29.25 -20.58
C ILE A 175 -1.00 -28.56 -20.81
N PRO A 176 0.07 -29.34 -21.06
CA PRO A 176 1.40 -28.79 -21.28
C PRO A 176 1.58 -28.39 -22.75
N LEU A 177 1.50 -27.09 -23.02
CA LEU A 177 1.84 -26.47 -24.30
C LEU A 177 3.31 -26.05 -24.28
N THR A 178 4.19 -27.02 -24.01
CA THR A 178 5.63 -26.79 -23.87
C THR A 178 6.43 -27.38 -25.03
N VAL A 179 7.56 -26.75 -25.35
CA VAL A 179 8.46 -27.20 -26.43
C VAL A 179 8.99 -28.61 -26.15
N ASP A 180 9.21 -28.94 -24.88
CA ASP A 180 9.64 -30.28 -24.46
C ASP A 180 8.62 -31.36 -24.84
N VAL A 181 7.34 -31.12 -24.58
CA VAL A 181 6.26 -32.07 -24.92
C VAL A 181 6.14 -32.23 -26.42
N PHE A 182 6.24 -31.13 -27.18
CA PHE A 182 6.22 -31.20 -28.64
C PHE A 182 7.40 -32.03 -29.18
N ARG A 183 8.59 -31.91 -28.61
CA ARG A 183 9.76 -32.70 -29.00
C ARG A 183 9.57 -34.19 -28.71
N ILE A 184 8.97 -34.54 -27.58
CA ILE A 184 8.65 -35.94 -27.23
C ILE A 184 7.66 -36.54 -28.23
N ILE A 185 6.56 -35.83 -28.50
CA ILE A 185 5.56 -36.25 -29.48
C ILE A 185 6.19 -36.42 -30.85
N LYS A 186 6.99 -35.45 -31.30
CA LYS A 186 7.69 -35.51 -32.59
C LYS A 186 8.56 -36.75 -32.70
N ASN A 187 9.37 -37.04 -31.67
CA ASN A 187 10.25 -38.20 -31.65
C ASN A 187 9.49 -39.54 -31.57
N LEU A 188 8.28 -39.54 -31.00
CA LEU A 188 7.44 -40.74 -30.92
C LEU A 188 6.83 -41.12 -32.28
N PHE A 189 6.51 -40.15 -33.13
CA PHE A 189 5.80 -40.38 -34.39
C PHE A 189 6.71 -40.33 -35.63
N LEU A 190 7.88 -39.70 -35.55
CA LEU A 190 8.83 -39.57 -36.67
C LEU A 190 10.13 -40.34 -36.44
N GLY A 191 10.21 -41.12 -35.35
CA GLY A 191 11.35 -41.98 -35.01
C GLY A 191 11.18 -43.41 -35.50
#